data_AF-A0A959QCS5-F1
#
_entry.id   AF-A0A959QCS5-F1
#
_cell.length_a   1.000
_cell.length_b   1.000
_cell.length_c   1.000
_cell.angle_alpha   90.00
_cell.angle_beta   90.00
_cell.angle_gamma   90.00
#
_symmetry.space_group_name_H-M   'P 1'
#
loop_
_entity.id
_entity.type
_entity.pdbx_description
1 polymer ?
#
loop_
_entity_poly.entity_id
_entity_poly.type
_entity_poly.pdbx_seq_one_letter_code
_entity_poly.pdbx_strand_id
1 'polypeptide(L)' 'KAADIRWREGRHFAYIYYPGDEDAAAIREAYEIYFSENGLNPSAFPSLRKLEVEVIEMTADLLGGDAETVG' A
#
# COMPACT_ATOMS: atom_id res chain seq x y z
N LYS A 1 -9.30 -2.95 -23.59
CA LYS A 1 -8.64 -4.02 -22.82
C LYS A 1 -8.30 -5.28 -23.62
N ALA A 2 -8.93 -5.58 -24.77
CA ALA A 2 -8.60 -6.80 -25.53
C ALA A 2 -7.14 -6.85 -26.05
N ALA A 3 -6.48 -5.70 -26.16
CA ALA A 3 -5.07 -5.60 -26.54
C ALA A 3 -4.10 -5.62 -25.33
N ASP A 4 -4.61 -5.62 -24.09
CA ASP A 4 -3.77 -5.58 -22.90
C ASP A 4 -3.25 -6.98 -22.57
N ILE A 5 -2.10 -7.06 -21.90
CA ILE A 5 -1.57 -8.33 -21.41
C ILE A 5 -2.56 -8.99 -20.45
N ARG A 6 -2.70 -10.32 -20.56
CA ARG A 6 -3.57 -11.12 -19.69
C ARG A 6 -2.84 -11.46 -18.39
N TRP A 7 -2.54 -10.43 -17.61
CA TRP A 7 -1.70 -10.53 -16.41
C TRP A 7 -2.24 -11.50 -15.35
N ARG A 8 -3.56 -11.68 -15.25
CA ARG A 8 -4.19 -12.65 -14.34
C ARG A 8 -3.87 -14.11 -14.67
N GLU A 9 -3.38 -14.40 -15.87
CA GLU A 9 -2.98 -15.75 -16.27
C GLU A 9 -1.57 -16.13 -15.77
N GLY A 10 -0.86 -15.23 -15.06
CA GLY A 10 0.42 -15.52 -14.40
C GLY A 10 1.62 -15.71 -15.34
N ARG A 11 1.49 -15.32 -16.61
CA ARG A 11 2.50 -15.56 -17.67
C ARG A 11 3.36 -14.35 -18.03
N HIS A 12 3.26 -13.27 -17.27
CA HIS A 12 4.00 -12.03 -17.52
C HIS A 12 4.79 -11.62 -16.29
N PHE A 13 6.11 -11.48 -16.45
CA PHE A 13 7.01 -11.13 -15.35
C PHE A 13 6.92 -9.63 -15.00
N ALA A 14 7.14 -9.32 -13.71
CA ALA A 14 7.35 -7.99 -13.10
C ALA A 14 6.20 -6.96 -13.13
N TYR A 15 5.26 -6.99 -14.07
CA TYR A 15 4.31 -5.89 -14.21
C TYR A 15 3.28 -5.80 -13.08
N ILE A 16 2.73 -6.94 -12.64
CA ILE A 16 1.69 -6.97 -11.61
C ILE A 16 2.01 -8.11 -10.63
N TYR A 17 2.37 -7.72 -9.40
CA TYR A 17 2.51 -8.63 -8.26
C TYR A 17 1.14 -8.82 -7.63
N TYR A 18 0.32 -9.65 -8.28
CA TYR A 18 -1.05 -9.85 -7.87
C TYR A 18 -1.13 -10.75 -6.62
N PRO A 19 -1.71 -10.27 -5.51
CA PRO A 19 -1.71 -11.04 -4.26
C PRO A 19 -2.78 -12.14 -4.23
N GLY A 20 -3.78 -12.10 -5.12
CA GLY A 20 -4.98 -12.94 -5.05
C GLY A 20 -6.23 -12.08 -4.96
N ASP A 21 -7.42 -12.67 -5.22
CA ASP A 21 -8.67 -11.90 -5.27
C ASP A 21 -9.11 -11.43 -3.88
N GLU A 22 -8.88 -12.25 -2.85
CA GLU A 22 -9.21 -11.94 -1.46
C GLU A 22 -8.39 -10.73 -0.96
N ASP A 23 -7.07 -10.83 -1.02
CA ASP A 23 -6.17 -9.73 -0.62
C ASP A 23 -6.38 -8.47 -1.46
N ALA A 24 -6.61 -8.61 -2.77
CA ALA A 24 -6.91 -7.46 -3.64
C ALA A 24 -8.26 -6.80 -3.32
N ALA A 25 -9.22 -7.52 -2.74
CA ALA A 25 -10.47 -6.95 -2.25
C ALA A 25 -10.22 -6.18 -0.94
N ALA A 26 -9.50 -6.77 0.01
CA ALA A 26 -9.13 -6.12 1.27
C ALA A 26 -8.33 -4.81 1.03
N ILE A 27 -7.36 -4.82 0.11
CA ILE A 27 -6.60 -3.62 -0.27
C ILE A 27 -7.51 -2.52 -0.84
N ARG A 28 -8.52 -2.90 -1.64
CA ARG A 28 -9.47 -1.95 -2.23
C ARG A 28 -10.35 -1.31 -1.15
N GLU A 29 -10.87 -2.12 -0.24
CA GLU A 29 -11.68 -1.61 0.89
C GLU A 29 -10.88 -0.64 1.75
N ALA A 30 -9.61 -0.97 2.06
CA ALA A 30 -8.72 -0.07 2.78
C ALA A 30 -8.48 1.25 2.03
N TYR A 31 -8.26 1.20 0.71
CA TYR A 31 -8.12 2.40 -0.12
C TYR A 31 -9.40 3.25 -0.13
N GLU A 32 -10.57 2.63 -0.18
CA GLU A 32 -11.87 3.32 -0.21
C GLU A 32 -12.11 4.14 1.08
N ILE A 33 -11.63 3.68 2.24
CA ILE A 33 -11.70 4.42 3.50
C ILE A 33 -10.99 5.80 3.39
N TYR A 34 -9.87 5.86 2.68
CA TYR A 34 -9.02 7.05 2.56
C TYR A 34 -9.10 7.73 1.19
N PHE A 35 -10.04 7.33 0.33
CA PHE A 35 -10.08 7.65 -1.12
C PHE A 35 -9.91 9.14 -1.46
N SER A 36 -10.45 10.03 -0.60
CA SER A 36 -10.44 11.48 -0.81
C SER A 36 -9.59 12.25 0.21
N GLU A 37 -8.93 11.55 1.14
CA GLU A 37 -8.03 12.17 2.11
C GLU A 37 -6.71 12.56 1.43
N ASN A 38 -6.06 13.61 1.93
CA ASN A 38 -4.85 14.17 1.31
C ASN A 38 -3.76 14.39 2.36
N GLY A 39 -2.62 13.73 2.20
CA GLY A 39 -1.46 13.81 3.10
C GLY A 39 -0.72 15.16 3.13
N LEU A 40 -1.12 16.15 2.32
CA LEU A 40 -0.47 17.48 2.26
C LEU A 40 -0.46 18.21 3.62
N ASN A 41 -1.52 18.06 4.42
CA ASN A 41 -1.60 18.63 5.77
C ASN A 41 -1.89 17.52 6.81
N PRO A 42 -0.85 17.00 7.50
CA PRO A 42 -1.02 15.92 8.47
C PRO A 42 -1.93 16.26 9.66
N SER A 43 -2.11 17.55 9.97
CA SER A 43 -3.02 18.00 11.03
C SER A 43 -4.48 17.97 10.59
N ALA A 44 -4.76 18.01 9.28
CA ALA A 44 -6.11 17.92 8.74
C ALA A 44 -6.62 16.47 8.68
N PHE A 45 -5.72 15.50 8.51
CA PHE A 45 -6.03 14.07 8.41
C PHE A 45 -5.11 13.24 9.33
N PRO A 46 -5.30 13.33 10.66
CA PRO A 46 -4.43 12.63 11.61
C PRO A 46 -4.51 11.09 11.51
N SER A 47 -5.63 10.55 11.01
CA SER A 47 -5.80 9.12 10.69
C SER A 47 -4.85 8.68 9.58
N LEU A 48 -4.79 9.44 8.48
CA LEU A 48 -3.89 9.16 7.36
C LEU A 48 -2.42 9.28 7.77
N ARG A 49 -2.08 10.32 8.55
CA ARG A 49 -0.72 10.45 9.13
C ARG A 49 -0.34 9.23 9.95
N LYS A 50 -1.26 8.73 10.80
CA LYS A 50 -1.02 7.55 11.62
C LYS A 50 -0.72 6.33 10.75
N LEU A 51 -1.52 6.10 9.70
CA LEU A 51 -1.32 5.01 8.75
C LEU A 51 0.07 5.09 8.09
N GLU A 52 0.47 6.27 7.62
CA GLU A 52 1.79 6.48 6.99
C GLU A 52 2.95 6.16 7.95
N VAL A 53 2.85 6.59 9.22
CA VAL A 53 3.86 6.31 10.24
C VAL A 53 3.96 4.81 10.53
N GLU A 54 2.83 4.13 10.73
CA GLU A 54 2.82 2.69 11.03
C GLU A 54 3.41 1.86 9.86
N VAL A 55 3.19 2.27 8.60
CA VAL A 55 3.80 1.60 7.43
C VAL A 55 5.33 1.74 7.43
N ILE A 56 5.85 2.92 7.78
CA ILE A 56 7.29 3.16 7.87
C ILE A 56 7.88 2.33 9.02
N GLU A 57 7.23 2.30 10.18
CA GLU A 57 7.66 1.51 11.34
C GLU A 57 7.70 0.01 11.02
N MET A 58 6.65 -0.55 10.40
CA MET A 58 6.63 -1.95 9.96
C MET A 58 7.74 -2.26 8.95
N THR A 59 8.06 -1.32 8.06
CA THR A 59 9.13 -1.49 7.06
C THR A 59 10.51 -1.44 7.72
N ALA A 60 10.72 -0.53 8.66
CA ALA A 60 11.94 -0.44 9.43
C ALA A 60 12.18 -1.74 10.22
N ASP A 61 11.18 -2.24 10.94
CA ASP A 61 11.25 -3.51 11.67
C ASP A 61 11.59 -4.69 10.75
N LEU A 62 10.91 -4.79 9.60
CA LEU A 62 11.18 -5.83 8.59
C LEU A 62 12.63 -5.81 8.08
N LEU A 63 13.25 -4.63 8.03
CA LEU A 63 14.62 -4.44 7.55
C LEU A 63 15.67 -4.42 8.69
N GLY A 64 15.28 -4.74 9.92
CA GLY A 64 16.18 -4.80 11.07
C GLY A 64 16.57 -3.42 11.63
N GLY A 65 15.71 -2.42 11.43
CA GLY A 65 15.84 -1.10 12.05
C GLY A 65 15.57 -1.12 13.55
N ASP A 66 15.93 -0.02 14.21
CA ASP A 66 15.80 0.21 15.63
C ASP A 66 15.20 1.61 15.93
N ALA A 67 15.20 2.01 17.20
CA ALA A 67 14.65 3.29 17.64
C ALA A 67 15.38 4.52 17.08
N GLU A 68 16.62 4.34 16.58
CA GLU A 68 17.42 5.41 15.98
C GLU A 68 17.29 5.43 14.44
N THR A 69 16.51 4.50 13.87
CA THR A 69 16.25 4.44 12.42
C THR A 69 15.37 5.63 11.99
N VAL A 70 15.82 6.33 10.96
CA VAL A 70 15.17 7.53 10.43
C VAL A 70 14.62 7.28 9.01
N GLY A 71 13.50 7.91 8.68
CA GLY A 71 12.80 7.78 7.39
C GLY A 71 11.51 8.57 7.38
#